data_AF-A0A9W4MMW5-F1
#
_entry.id   AF-A0A9W4MMW5-F1
#
_cell.length_a   1.000
_cell.length_b   1.000
_cell.length_c   1.000
_cell.angle_alpha   90.00
_cell.angle_beta   90.00
_cell.angle_gamma   90.00
#
_symmetry.space_group_name_H-M   'P 1'
#
loop_
_entity.id
_entity.type
_entity.pdbx_description
1 polymer ?
#
loop_
_entity_poly.entity_id
_entity_poly.type
_entity_poly.pdbx_seq_one_letter_code
_entity_poly.pdbx_strand_id
1 'polypeptide(L)'
;MGALLSIPLMAVPSVGTLLTVATSCCGAATCSAVCSACGKFQNSMATRIAYAFILLINSILSWIMLTPWALKKLQNLTLDYMEIRCDGKECHGWVAVHRINFALGLFHLILALLLLGVKSSKDTRAALQNGYWGPKVILWVAFVVMSFFIPEPFFFVYGNYIAFFCAMLFLLLGLILLVDLAHSWAELCLQKIEDSDSRVWRGLLIGSTLGMYLASLVMTILMYIFFANSGCSMNQAAITINLVVFLIISFVSVQPAVQESNSRAGLAQAAMVTVYCTYLTMSAVSMEPDDNHCNPLIRSRGTRTATVVLGAIVTMLTIAYTTTRAATQGIALGSKGSHSYIQLDTDDNEHGLVTQQPNARREMRAEALRAAVESGSLPASALDDSDDEDEYDTAKDDERGSTQYNYSLFHIIFFLATTWVATLLVQGLTLETTTDFAPVGRTYWASWVKIVSSWVCYAIYLWTLVAPVIMPDRFGVY
;
A
#
# COMPACT_ATOMS: atom_id res chain seq x y z
N MET A 1 -30.19 -19.31 16.86
CA MET A 1 -30.55 -17.95 16.39
C MET A 1 -29.53 -16.99 16.97
N GLY A 2 -28.75 -16.31 16.13
CA GLY A 2 -27.70 -15.36 16.61
C GLY A 2 -26.36 -15.39 15.86
N ALA A 3 -26.34 -15.64 14.55
CA ALA A 3 -25.10 -15.62 13.75
C ALA A 3 -25.24 -14.79 12.46
N LEU A 4 -25.94 -13.65 12.53
CA LEU A 4 -26.25 -12.80 11.35
C LEU A 4 -26.02 -11.29 11.56
N LEU A 5 -25.30 -10.86 12.61
CA LEU A 5 -25.19 -9.43 12.95
C LEU A 5 -23.75 -8.89 13.14
N SER A 6 -22.76 -9.39 12.40
CA SER A 6 -21.41 -8.79 12.44
C SER A 6 -20.67 -8.73 11.10
N ILE A 7 -21.39 -8.71 9.98
CA ILE A 7 -20.79 -8.40 8.68
C ILE A 7 -21.23 -6.97 8.32
N PRO A 8 -20.31 -6.00 8.16
CA PRO A 8 -20.65 -4.74 7.54
C PRO A 8 -21.00 -5.02 6.07
N LEU A 9 -22.29 -4.97 5.78
CA LEU A 9 -22.84 -4.93 4.43
C LEU A 9 -22.41 -3.59 3.80
N MET A 10 -21.50 -3.62 2.84
CA MET A 10 -21.66 -2.97 1.53
C MET A 10 -20.47 -3.30 0.62
N ALA A 11 -20.79 -3.71 -0.61
CA ALA A 11 -19.90 -3.95 -1.76
C ALA A 11 -18.99 -5.20 -1.72
N VAL A 12 -19.61 -6.39 -1.79
CA VAL A 12 -18.94 -7.60 -2.33
C VAL A 12 -19.76 -8.06 -3.54
N PRO A 13 -19.26 -7.96 -4.79
CA PRO A 13 -19.84 -8.73 -5.87
C PRO A 13 -19.67 -10.23 -5.54
N SER A 14 -20.75 -10.97 -5.73
CA SER A 14 -20.90 -12.36 -5.27
C SER A 14 -19.73 -13.25 -5.69
N VAL A 15 -19.29 -14.12 -4.79
CA VAL A 15 -18.19 -15.10 -4.98
C VAL A 15 -18.36 -15.96 -6.25
N GLY A 16 -19.59 -16.12 -6.75
CA GLY A 16 -19.89 -16.75 -8.04
C GLY A 16 -19.34 -15.99 -9.26
N THR A 17 -19.30 -14.65 -9.22
CA THR A 17 -18.76 -13.86 -10.35
C THR A 17 -17.23 -13.92 -10.46
N LEU A 18 -16.51 -13.98 -9.32
CA LEU A 18 -15.04 -14.15 -9.32
C LEU A 18 -14.61 -15.57 -9.72
N LEU A 19 -15.35 -16.60 -9.31
CA LEU A 19 -15.04 -17.98 -9.70
C LEU A 19 -15.30 -18.23 -11.19
N THR A 20 -16.31 -17.59 -11.77
CA THR A 20 -16.64 -17.72 -13.20
C THR A 20 -15.64 -16.99 -14.10
N VAL A 21 -15.05 -15.88 -13.64
CA VAL A 21 -13.96 -15.19 -14.36
C VAL A 21 -12.64 -15.97 -14.25
N ALA A 22 -12.34 -16.51 -13.07
CA ALA A 22 -11.11 -17.29 -12.86
C ALA A 22 -11.11 -18.65 -13.60
N THR A 23 -12.28 -19.24 -13.89
CA THR A 23 -12.38 -20.53 -14.58
C THR A 23 -12.62 -20.44 -16.08
N SER A 24 -13.03 -19.27 -16.61
CA SER A 24 -13.24 -19.06 -18.05
C SER A 24 -11.94 -18.80 -18.84
N CYS A 25 -10.82 -18.51 -18.17
CA CYS A 25 -9.56 -18.15 -18.84
C CYS A 25 -8.55 -19.31 -19.02
N CYS A 26 -8.91 -20.55 -18.69
CA CYS A 26 -7.98 -21.69 -18.68
C CYS A 26 -7.90 -22.52 -19.98
N GLY A 27 -8.42 -22.05 -21.12
CA GLY A 27 -8.38 -22.81 -22.38
C GLY A 27 -7.97 -21.96 -23.58
N ALA A 28 -6.75 -22.18 -24.11
CA ALA A 28 -6.20 -21.71 -25.39
C ALA A 28 -6.14 -20.18 -25.67
N ALA A 29 -6.95 -19.35 -25.01
CA ALA A 29 -6.99 -17.90 -25.21
C ALA A 29 -5.84 -17.14 -24.51
N THR A 30 -5.20 -17.71 -23.49
CA THR A 30 -4.04 -17.10 -22.80
C THR A 30 -2.80 -17.05 -23.68
N CYS A 31 -2.57 -18.02 -24.58
CA CYS A 31 -1.46 -17.91 -25.54
C CYS A 31 -1.73 -16.85 -26.62
N SER A 32 -2.99 -16.67 -27.04
CA SER A 32 -3.33 -15.65 -28.05
C SER A 32 -3.43 -14.23 -27.45
N ALA A 33 -3.86 -14.11 -26.19
CA ALA A 33 -3.90 -12.84 -25.46
C ALA A 33 -2.52 -12.41 -24.97
N VAL A 34 -1.59 -13.34 -24.67
CA VAL A 34 -0.18 -12.99 -24.39
C VAL A 34 0.55 -12.51 -25.65
N CYS A 35 0.17 -13.01 -26.83
CA CYS A 35 0.67 -12.50 -28.10
C CYS A 35 0.02 -11.16 -28.54
N SER A 36 -1.24 -10.86 -28.14
CA SER A 36 -1.84 -9.53 -28.35
C SER A 36 -1.52 -8.51 -27.24
N ALA A 37 -1.10 -8.97 -26.05
CA ALA A 37 -0.59 -8.15 -24.95
C ALA A 37 0.88 -7.70 -25.13
N CYS A 38 1.42 -7.83 -26.34
CA CYS A 38 2.61 -7.11 -26.80
C CYS A 38 2.33 -5.62 -27.11
N GLY A 39 1.19 -5.09 -26.68
CA GLY A 39 0.83 -3.67 -26.80
C GLY A 39 1.41 -2.79 -25.68
N LYS A 40 1.61 -1.51 -26.01
CA LYS A 40 1.85 -0.42 -25.04
C LYS A 40 0.56 -0.25 -24.23
N PHE A 41 0.60 -0.37 -22.90
CA PHE A 41 -0.56 0.02 -22.10
C PHE A 41 -0.62 1.54 -22.14
N GLN A 42 -1.63 2.07 -22.83
CA GLN A 42 -1.83 3.51 -23.01
C GLN A 42 -2.40 4.21 -21.77
N ASN A 43 -2.79 3.45 -20.74
CA ASN A 43 -3.38 3.98 -19.51
C ASN A 43 -2.47 3.66 -18.30
N SER A 44 -2.04 4.69 -17.56
CA SER A 44 -1.15 4.50 -16.39
C SER A 44 -1.83 3.66 -15.29
N MET A 45 -3.16 3.61 -15.27
CA MET A 45 -3.90 2.76 -14.35
C MET A 45 -3.64 1.27 -14.59
N ALA A 46 -3.57 0.86 -15.85
CA ALA A 46 -3.41 -0.53 -16.23
C ALA A 46 -2.00 -1.05 -15.94
N THR A 47 -0.98 -0.20 -16.10
CA THR A 47 0.42 -0.56 -15.84
C THR A 47 0.65 -0.79 -14.35
N ARG A 48 0.05 0.05 -13.50
CA ARG A 48 0.06 -0.11 -12.04
C ARG A 48 -0.60 -1.40 -11.59
N ILE A 49 -1.77 -1.74 -12.15
CA ILE A 49 -2.49 -2.99 -11.87
C ILE A 49 -1.65 -4.19 -12.31
N ALA A 50 -0.99 -4.13 -13.46
CA ALA A 50 -0.17 -5.22 -13.96
C ALA A 50 1.04 -5.51 -13.05
N TYR A 51 1.74 -4.49 -12.54
CA TYR A 51 2.80 -4.70 -11.53
C TYR A 51 2.25 -5.28 -10.21
N ALA A 52 1.08 -4.82 -9.75
CA ALA A 52 0.40 -5.38 -8.57
C ALA A 52 0.06 -6.86 -8.76
N PHE A 53 -0.34 -7.24 -9.98
CA PHE A 53 -0.64 -8.61 -10.34
C PHE A 53 0.61 -9.50 -10.37
N ILE A 54 1.75 -9.01 -10.88
CA ILE A 54 3.04 -9.71 -10.80
C ILE A 54 3.43 -9.94 -9.34
N LEU A 55 3.31 -8.93 -8.48
CA LEU A 55 3.58 -9.07 -7.04
C LEU A 55 2.66 -10.12 -6.39
N LEU A 56 1.39 -10.15 -6.76
CA LEU A 56 0.43 -11.14 -6.26
C LEU A 56 0.78 -12.56 -6.71
N ILE A 57 1.10 -12.78 -7.99
CA ILE A 57 1.56 -14.08 -8.50
C ILE A 57 2.82 -14.52 -7.76
N ASN A 58 3.80 -13.62 -7.60
CA ASN A 58 5.04 -13.90 -6.88
C ASN A 58 4.78 -14.29 -5.41
N SER A 59 3.83 -13.62 -4.76
CA SER A 59 3.42 -13.92 -3.37
C SER A 59 2.78 -15.31 -3.26
N ILE A 60 1.89 -15.65 -4.19
CA ILE A 60 1.25 -16.98 -4.26
C ILE A 60 2.31 -18.06 -4.54
N LEU A 61 3.20 -17.84 -5.50
CA LEU A 61 4.29 -18.77 -5.83
C LEU A 61 5.21 -19.00 -4.62
N SER A 62 5.58 -17.92 -3.92
CA SER A 62 6.39 -18.00 -2.70
C SER A 62 5.68 -18.81 -1.60
N TRP A 63 4.38 -18.59 -1.41
CA TRP A 63 3.61 -19.34 -0.43
C TRP A 63 3.44 -20.82 -0.79
N ILE A 64 3.26 -21.14 -2.07
CA ILE A 64 3.23 -22.54 -2.55
C ILE A 64 4.56 -23.23 -2.27
N MET A 65 5.70 -22.53 -2.41
CA MET A 65 7.04 -23.08 -2.14
C MET A 65 7.31 -23.39 -0.66
N LEU A 66 6.43 -22.98 0.25
CA LEU A 66 6.46 -23.44 1.65
C LEU A 66 5.87 -24.85 1.83
N THR A 67 5.16 -25.38 0.83
CA THR A 67 4.50 -26.69 0.95
C THR A 67 5.47 -27.85 0.64
N PRO A 68 5.41 -28.97 1.39
CA PRO A 68 6.24 -30.15 1.13
C PRO A 68 6.08 -30.72 -0.28
N TRP A 69 4.89 -30.58 -0.86
CA TRP A 69 4.60 -31.02 -2.24
C TRP A 69 5.42 -30.23 -3.26
N ALA A 70 5.46 -28.90 -3.14
CA ALA A 70 6.20 -28.04 -4.07
C ALA A 70 7.71 -28.29 -3.97
N LEU A 71 8.21 -28.49 -2.75
CA LEU A 71 9.62 -28.78 -2.48
C LEU A 71 10.07 -30.10 -3.10
N LYS A 72 9.29 -31.18 -2.94
CA LYS A 72 9.56 -32.46 -3.60
C LYS A 72 9.55 -32.35 -5.13
N LYS A 73 8.62 -31.55 -5.68
CA LYS A 73 8.56 -31.33 -7.13
C LYS A 73 9.77 -30.55 -7.64
N LEU A 74 10.23 -29.56 -6.88
CA LEU A 74 11.41 -28.76 -7.19
C LEU A 74 12.69 -29.62 -7.15
N GLN A 75 12.89 -30.44 -6.11
CA GLN A 75 14.05 -31.35 -6.00
C GLN A 75 14.18 -32.25 -7.25
N ASN A 76 13.07 -32.88 -7.65
CA ASN A 76 13.00 -33.70 -8.86
C ASN A 76 13.31 -32.91 -10.16
N LEU A 77 12.90 -31.65 -10.25
CA LEU A 77 13.18 -30.77 -11.39
C LEU A 77 14.63 -30.31 -11.43
N THR A 78 15.27 -30.19 -10.27
CA THR A 78 16.67 -29.78 -10.13
C THR A 78 17.68 -30.94 -10.18
N LEU A 79 17.25 -32.13 -10.65
CA LEU A 79 18.11 -33.31 -10.85
C LEU A 79 18.88 -33.74 -9.60
N ASP A 80 18.28 -33.60 -8.40
CA ASP A 80 18.91 -33.91 -7.10
C ASP A 80 20.24 -33.18 -6.82
N TYR A 81 20.57 -32.13 -7.58
CA TYR A 81 21.80 -31.36 -7.42
C TYR A 81 21.76 -30.40 -6.21
N MET A 82 20.56 -30.10 -5.69
CA MET A 82 20.37 -29.22 -4.51
C MET A 82 19.81 -29.99 -3.31
N GLU A 83 20.68 -30.73 -2.62
CA GLU A 83 20.44 -31.09 -1.22
C GLU A 83 20.64 -29.85 -0.31
N ILE A 84 19.63 -28.97 -0.23
CA ILE A 84 19.65 -27.82 0.69
C ILE A 84 19.51 -28.34 2.13
N ARG A 85 20.63 -28.60 2.79
CA ARG A 85 20.70 -29.03 4.19
C ARG A 85 21.02 -27.84 5.08
N CYS A 86 20.07 -27.41 5.89
CA CYS A 86 20.33 -26.46 6.97
C CYS A 86 20.51 -27.26 8.27
N ASP A 87 21.75 -27.34 8.77
CA ASP A 87 22.06 -27.92 10.08
C ASP A 87 21.47 -29.33 10.32
N GLY A 88 21.52 -30.18 9.29
CA GLY A 88 21.00 -31.55 9.33
C GLY A 88 19.47 -31.68 9.22
N LYS A 89 18.73 -30.61 8.93
CA LYS A 89 17.27 -30.61 8.70
C LYS A 89 16.88 -29.93 7.37
N GLU A 90 15.76 -30.37 6.81
CA GLU A 90 15.20 -29.91 5.52
C GLU A 90 14.59 -28.50 5.63
N CYS A 91 15.38 -27.43 5.43
CA CYS A 91 14.89 -26.03 5.43
C CYS A 91 14.69 -25.48 4.00
N HIS A 92 14.14 -26.29 3.09
CA HIS A 92 14.03 -25.92 1.67
C HIS A 92 13.09 -24.71 1.42
N GLY A 93 12.05 -24.53 2.25
CA GLY A 93 11.05 -23.47 2.06
C GLY A 93 11.56 -22.05 2.32
N TRP A 94 12.39 -21.86 3.36
CA TRP A 94 12.94 -20.54 3.74
C TRP A 94 13.77 -19.94 2.59
N VAL A 95 14.72 -20.73 2.09
CA VAL A 95 15.64 -20.30 1.03
C VAL A 95 14.89 -20.08 -0.29
N ALA A 96 13.95 -20.96 -0.64
CA ALA A 96 13.17 -20.85 -1.87
C ALA A 96 12.35 -19.55 -1.92
N VAL A 97 11.71 -19.17 -0.80
CA VAL A 97 10.96 -17.91 -0.69
C VAL A 97 11.89 -16.71 -0.88
N HIS A 98 13.06 -16.70 -0.25
CA HIS A 98 14.02 -15.59 -0.42
C HIS A 98 14.56 -15.49 -1.85
N ARG A 99 14.80 -16.61 -2.53
CA ARG A 99 15.24 -16.65 -3.95
C ARG A 99 14.21 -16.01 -4.89
N ILE A 100 12.95 -16.44 -4.80
CA ILE A 100 11.85 -15.93 -5.63
C ILE A 100 11.63 -14.42 -5.39
N ASN A 101 11.59 -14.00 -4.13
CA ASN A 101 11.38 -12.59 -3.79
C ASN A 101 12.61 -11.71 -4.10
N PHE A 102 13.82 -12.26 -4.00
CA PHE A 102 15.03 -11.57 -4.45
C PHE A 102 14.99 -11.29 -5.96
N ALA A 103 14.55 -12.26 -6.77
CA ALA A 103 14.43 -12.07 -8.22
C ALA A 103 13.45 -10.95 -8.59
N LEU A 104 12.26 -10.93 -7.99
CA LEU A 104 11.29 -9.85 -8.22
C LEU A 104 11.78 -8.50 -7.65
N GLY A 105 12.45 -8.53 -6.49
CA GLY A 105 13.07 -7.35 -5.91
C GLY A 105 14.15 -6.74 -6.82
N LEU A 106 15.03 -7.58 -7.38
CA LEU A 106 16.07 -7.17 -8.33
C LEU A 106 15.47 -6.58 -9.60
N PHE A 107 14.41 -7.21 -10.14
CA PHE A 107 13.65 -6.68 -11.28
C PHE A 107 13.15 -5.26 -11.01
N HIS A 108 12.56 -5.01 -9.83
CA HIS A 108 12.09 -3.68 -9.46
C HIS A 108 13.22 -2.69 -9.23
N LEU A 109 14.33 -3.08 -8.60
CA LEU A 109 15.50 -2.20 -8.42
C LEU A 109 16.11 -1.77 -9.76
N ILE A 110 16.22 -2.69 -10.73
CA ILE A 110 16.71 -2.37 -12.07
C ILE A 110 15.79 -1.36 -12.75
N LEU A 111 14.46 -1.57 -12.70
CA LEU A 111 13.50 -0.61 -13.25
C LEU A 111 13.55 0.74 -12.53
N ALA A 112 13.70 0.73 -11.20
CA ALA A 112 13.83 1.95 -10.41
C ALA A 112 15.03 2.80 -10.86
N LEU A 113 16.18 2.14 -11.12
CA LEU A 113 17.40 2.79 -11.62
C LEU A 113 17.24 3.31 -13.06
N LEU A 114 16.65 2.51 -13.95
CA LEU A 114 16.47 2.90 -15.36
C LEU A 114 15.48 4.08 -15.52
N LEU A 115 14.53 4.20 -14.60
CA LEU A 115 13.49 5.24 -14.60
C LEU A 115 13.83 6.44 -13.70
N LEU A 116 15.08 6.55 -13.23
CA LEU A 116 15.53 7.73 -12.48
C LEU A 116 15.42 9.01 -13.32
N GLY A 117 14.75 10.01 -12.74
CA GLY A 117 14.63 11.35 -13.31
C GLY A 117 13.68 11.46 -14.51
N VAL A 118 12.83 10.46 -14.77
CA VAL A 118 11.75 10.55 -15.76
C VAL A 118 10.66 11.47 -15.22
N LYS A 119 10.26 12.48 -16.00
CA LYS A 119 9.27 13.50 -15.58
C LYS A 119 8.07 13.61 -16.51
N SER A 120 8.16 13.06 -17.72
CA SER A 120 7.09 13.09 -18.71
C SER A 120 6.90 11.72 -19.35
N SER A 121 5.65 11.37 -19.72
CA SER A 121 5.31 10.16 -20.47
C SER A 121 5.88 10.16 -21.90
N LYS A 122 6.29 11.32 -22.40
CA LYS A 122 6.95 11.49 -23.70
C LYS A 122 8.42 11.04 -23.69
N ASP A 123 9.01 10.88 -22.52
CA ASP A 123 10.37 10.34 -22.41
C ASP A 123 10.40 8.92 -23.00
N THR A 124 11.39 8.63 -23.85
CA THR A 124 11.56 7.28 -24.42
C THR A 124 11.69 6.21 -23.34
N ARG A 125 12.24 6.58 -22.18
CA ARG A 125 12.34 5.74 -20.98
C ARG A 125 10.99 5.44 -20.33
N ALA A 126 9.98 6.31 -20.47
CA ALA A 126 8.63 6.04 -19.98
C ALA A 126 7.95 4.87 -20.72
N ALA A 127 8.40 4.56 -21.94
CA ALA A 127 7.97 3.34 -22.65
C ALA A 127 8.39 2.06 -21.90
N LEU A 128 9.49 2.11 -21.12
CA LEU A 128 9.88 0.99 -20.26
C LEU A 128 8.93 0.83 -19.07
N GLN A 129 8.30 1.89 -18.56
CA GLN A 129 7.28 1.80 -17.51
C GLN A 129 5.99 1.21 -18.09
N ASN A 130 5.48 1.81 -19.18
CA ASN A 130 4.13 1.56 -19.65
C ASN A 130 4.02 0.42 -20.71
N GLY A 131 5.13 -0.01 -21.30
CA GLY A 131 5.17 -1.02 -22.37
C GLY A 131 6.02 -2.26 -22.09
N TYR A 132 6.37 -3.00 -23.15
CA TYR A 132 7.28 -4.15 -23.16
C TYR A 132 6.97 -5.26 -22.13
N TRP A 133 5.69 -5.59 -21.95
CA TRP A 133 5.26 -6.55 -20.93
C TRP A 133 5.73 -7.99 -21.17
N GLY A 134 5.71 -8.48 -22.41
CA GLY A 134 6.27 -9.79 -22.75
C GLY A 134 7.73 -9.93 -22.31
N PRO A 135 8.65 -9.07 -22.80
CA PRO A 135 10.04 -9.06 -22.36
C PRO A 135 10.23 -8.91 -20.85
N LYS A 136 9.42 -8.08 -20.17
CA LYS A 136 9.49 -7.92 -18.71
C LYS A 136 9.18 -9.22 -17.96
N VAL A 137 8.12 -9.93 -18.37
CA VAL A 137 7.73 -11.21 -17.75
C VAL A 137 8.83 -12.25 -17.97
N ILE A 138 9.38 -12.34 -19.19
CA ILE A 138 10.50 -13.24 -19.49
C ILE A 138 11.72 -12.89 -18.62
N LEU A 139 12.06 -11.61 -18.49
CA LEU A 139 13.17 -11.14 -17.66
C LEU A 139 12.96 -11.50 -16.18
N TRP A 140 11.76 -11.31 -15.65
CA TRP A 140 11.42 -11.71 -14.28
C TRP A 140 11.59 -13.22 -14.07
N VAL A 141 11.06 -14.05 -14.96
CA VAL A 141 11.23 -15.51 -14.90
C VAL A 141 12.71 -15.90 -15.00
N ALA A 142 13.48 -15.23 -15.87
CA ALA A 142 14.92 -15.45 -15.98
C ALA A 142 15.66 -15.12 -14.68
N PHE A 143 15.30 -14.03 -13.99
CA PHE A 143 15.87 -13.73 -12.67
C PHE A 143 15.49 -14.77 -11.61
N VAL A 144 14.26 -15.31 -11.65
CA VAL A 144 13.87 -16.40 -10.73
C VAL A 144 14.75 -17.61 -10.97
N VAL A 145 14.94 -18.05 -12.22
CA VAL A 145 15.82 -19.17 -12.56
C VAL A 145 17.27 -18.88 -12.16
N MET A 146 17.79 -17.69 -12.47
CA MET A 146 19.14 -17.26 -12.13
C MET A 146 19.37 -17.25 -10.61
N SER A 147 18.35 -16.89 -9.83
CA SER A 147 18.45 -16.86 -8.37
C SER A 147 18.77 -18.23 -7.76
N PHE A 148 18.44 -19.34 -8.43
CA PHE A 148 18.76 -20.70 -7.95
C PHE A 148 20.23 -21.09 -8.14
N PHE A 149 20.97 -20.40 -9.01
CA PHE A 149 22.42 -20.63 -9.17
C PHE A 149 23.26 -19.88 -8.14
N ILE A 150 22.66 -18.96 -7.37
CA ILE A 150 23.37 -18.18 -6.35
C ILE A 150 23.58 -19.05 -5.08
N PRO A 151 24.78 -19.08 -4.47
CA PRO A 151 25.03 -19.86 -3.27
C PRO A 151 24.15 -19.47 -2.08
N GLU A 152 23.80 -20.45 -1.22
CA GLU A 152 22.96 -20.24 -0.03
C GLU A 152 23.50 -19.22 0.99
N PRO A 153 24.83 -19.12 1.25
CA PRO A 153 25.38 -18.12 2.18
C PRO A 153 24.96 -16.68 1.87
N PHE A 154 24.79 -16.35 0.59
CA PHE A 154 24.31 -15.05 0.17
C PHE A 154 22.88 -14.79 0.68
N PHE A 155 21.99 -15.77 0.56
CA PHE A 155 20.59 -15.62 0.98
C PHE A 155 20.43 -15.56 2.49
N PHE A 156 21.30 -16.18 3.27
CA PHE A 156 21.30 -16.00 4.73
C PHE A 156 21.61 -14.55 5.12
N VAL A 157 22.61 -13.92 4.50
CA VAL A 157 22.94 -12.52 4.76
C VAL A 157 21.84 -11.59 4.22
N TYR A 158 21.42 -11.80 2.97
CA TYR A 158 20.38 -10.99 2.34
C TYR A 158 19.06 -11.09 3.10
N GLY A 159 18.60 -12.30 3.43
CA GLY A 159 17.32 -12.55 4.10
C GLY A 159 17.28 -11.99 5.51
N ASN A 160 18.27 -12.29 6.34
CA ASN A 160 18.25 -11.95 7.77
C ASN A 160 18.55 -10.47 8.05
N TYR A 161 19.33 -9.80 7.19
CA TYR A 161 19.72 -8.41 7.43
C TYR A 161 19.07 -7.45 6.45
N ILE A 162 19.30 -7.63 5.14
CA ILE A 162 18.89 -6.65 4.12
C ILE A 162 17.38 -6.68 3.91
N ALA A 163 16.82 -7.84 3.56
CA ALA A 163 15.40 -8.01 3.31
C ALA A 163 14.58 -7.70 4.57
N PHE A 164 15.08 -8.10 5.73
CA PHE A 164 14.48 -7.78 7.02
C PHE A 164 14.39 -6.27 7.27
N PHE A 165 15.49 -5.53 7.08
CA PHE A 165 15.49 -4.08 7.23
C PHE A 165 14.56 -3.38 6.22
N CYS A 166 14.58 -3.80 4.96
CA CYS A 166 13.69 -3.28 3.92
C CYS A 166 12.21 -3.57 4.23
N ALA A 167 11.91 -4.75 4.76
CA ALA A 167 10.57 -5.14 5.20
C ALA A 167 10.07 -4.26 6.35
N MET A 168 10.93 -3.88 7.29
CA MET A 168 10.60 -2.92 8.35
C MET A 168 10.24 -1.55 7.76
N LEU A 169 11.01 -1.08 6.78
CA LEU A 169 10.74 0.20 6.12
C LEU A 169 9.40 0.15 5.39
N PHE A 170 9.07 -0.94 4.70
CA PHE A 170 7.77 -1.12 4.06
C PHE A 170 6.61 -1.03 5.05
N LEU A 171 6.73 -1.67 6.21
CA LEU A 171 5.72 -1.61 7.26
C LEU A 171 5.51 -0.20 7.81
N LEU A 172 6.61 0.53 8.04
CA LEU A 172 6.55 1.93 8.47
C LEU A 172 5.91 2.82 7.40
N LEU A 173 6.20 2.61 6.12
CA LEU A 173 5.53 3.31 5.03
C LEU A 173 4.03 3.00 4.99
N GLY A 174 3.65 1.72 5.08
CA GLY A 174 2.25 1.29 5.10
C GLY A 174 1.46 1.89 6.26
N LEU A 175 2.10 2.00 7.43
CA LEU A 175 1.56 2.67 8.60
C LEU A 175 1.28 4.17 8.34
N ILE A 176 2.27 4.91 7.83
CA ILE A 176 2.16 6.35 7.55
C ILE A 176 1.02 6.61 6.54
N LEU A 177 0.91 5.77 5.50
CA LEU A 177 -0.14 5.90 4.49
C LEU A 177 -1.56 5.60 5.01
N LEU A 178 -1.67 4.76 6.03
CA LEU A 178 -2.94 4.52 6.71
C LEU A 178 -3.36 5.75 7.54
N VAL A 179 -2.40 6.42 8.19
CA VAL A 179 -2.64 7.68 8.91
C VAL A 179 -3.03 8.80 7.94
N ASP A 180 -2.37 8.89 6.79
CA ASP A 180 -2.70 9.87 5.76
C ASP A 180 -4.09 9.62 5.12
N LEU A 181 -4.48 8.36 4.90
CA LEU A 181 -5.86 8.04 4.49
C LEU A 181 -6.87 8.59 5.50
N ALA A 182 -6.56 8.40 6.77
CA ALA A 182 -7.37 8.84 7.88
C ALA A 182 -7.52 10.38 7.87
N HIS A 183 -6.40 11.10 7.77
CA HIS A 183 -6.42 12.56 7.69
C HIS A 183 -7.16 13.09 6.46
N SER A 184 -6.88 12.55 5.28
CA SER A 184 -7.57 12.94 4.04
C SER A 184 -9.07 12.65 4.10
N TRP A 185 -9.50 11.54 4.69
CA TRP A 185 -10.93 11.28 4.91
C TRP A 185 -11.57 12.29 5.87
N ALA A 186 -10.89 12.62 6.98
CA ALA A 186 -11.37 13.61 7.93
C ALA A 186 -11.49 15.01 7.28
N GLU A 187 -10.51 15.40 6.47
CA GLU A 187 -10.53 16.66 5.72
C GLU A 187 -11.64 16.68 4.67
N LEU A 188 -11.85 15.60 3.92
CA LEU A 188 -12.96 15.48 2.97
C LEU A 188 -14.33 15.59 3.66
N CYS A 189 -14.45 15.03 4.86
CA CYS A 189 -15.65 15.19 5.67
C CYS A 189 -15.83 16.63 6.16
N LEU A 190 -14.77 17.30 6.61
CA LEU A 190 -14.79 18.70 7.03
C LEU A 190 -15.14 19.65 5.88
N GLN A 191 -14.51 19.46 4.71
CA GLN A 191 -14.79 20.26 3.51
C GLN A 191 -16.26 20.13 3.10
N LYS A 192 -16.82 18.91 3.09
CA LYS A 192 -18.25 18.72 2.80
C LYS A 192 -19.19 19.35 3.83
N ILE A 193 -18.76 19.50 5.08
CA ILE A 193 -19.53 20.21 6.12
C ILE A 193 -19.52 21.71 5.84
N GLU A 194 -18.35 22.27 5.53
CA GLU A 194 -18.16 23.69 5.20
C GLU A 194 -18.92 24.08 3.93
N ASP A 195 -18.89 23.22 2.89
CA ASP A 195 -19.53 23.49 1.60
C ASP A 195 -21.05 23.34 1.62
N SER A 196 -21.59 22.43 2.44
CA SER A 196 -23.02 22.06 2.41
C SER A 196 -23.85 22.53 3.62
N ASP A 197 -23.23 23.18 4.63
CA ASP A 197 -23.81 23.63 5.91
C ASP A 197 -24.86 22.68 6.52
N SER A 198 -24.63 21.38 6.35
CA SER A 198 -25.64 20.36 6.64
C SER A 198 -25.47 19.85 8.06
N ARG A 199 -26.53 20.02 8.86
CA ARG A 199 -26.63 19.52 10.24
C ARG A 199 -26.35 18.02 10.36
N VAL A 200 -26.58 17.24 9.29
CA VAL A 200 -26.31 15.80 9.24
C VAL A 200 -24.82 15.52 9.28
N TRP A 201 -24.02 16.24 8.48
CA TRP A 201 -22.57 16.04 8.44
C TRP A 201 -21.89 16.53 9.72
N ARG A 202 -22.38 17.61 10.34
CA ARG A 202 -21.92 18.04 11.66
C ARG A 202 -22.23 17.01 12.75
N GLY A 203 -23.43 16.43 12.74
CA GLY A 203 -23.81 15.33 13.62
C GLY A 203 -22.98 14.07 13.39
N LEU A 204 -22.66 13.76 12.13
CA LEU A 204 -21.81 12.63 11.74
C LEU A 204 -20.37 12.83 12.23
N LEU A 205 -19.80 14.03 12.12
CA LEU A 205 -18.46 14.32 12.61
C LEU A 205 -18.39 14.19 14.13
N ILE A 206 -19.29 14.85 14.87
CA ILE A 206 -19.31 14.76 16.34
C ILE A 206 -19.59 13.31 16.79
N GLY A 207 -20.52 12.62 16.13
CA GLY A 207 -20.83 11.22 16.43
C GLY A 207 -19.67 10.28 16.15
N SER A 208 -19.00 10.42 15.00
CA SER A 208 -17.85 9.57 14.64
C SER A 208 -16.65 9.81 15.55
N THR A 209 -16.37 11.06 15.92
CA THR A 209 -15.25 11.40 16.83
C THR A 209 -15.47 10.87 18.24
N LEU A 210 -16.65 11.06 18.81
CA LEU A 210 -17.03 10.47 20.10
C LEU A 210 -16.98 8.94 20.03
N GLY A 211 -17.49 8.35 18.94
CA GLY A 211 -17.47 6.92 18.70
C GLY A 211 -16.06 6.35 18.63
N MET A 212 -15.12 7.03 17.96
CA MET A 212 -13.72 6.60 17.87
C MET A 212 -13.01 6.63 19.22
N TYR A 213 -13.22 7.67 20.04
CA TYR A 213 -12.67 7.70 21.40
C TYR A 213 -13.27 6.61 22.30
N LEU A 214 -14.59 6.41 22.24
CA LEU A 214 -15.24 5.34 22.98
C LEU A 214 -14.73 3.97 22.55
N ALA A 215 -14.61 3.72 21.25
CA ALA A 215 -14.06 2.46 20.72
C ALA A 215 -12.61 2.24 21.18
N SER A 216 -11.78 3.29 21.21
CA SER A 216 -10.40 3.23 21.69
C SER A 216 -10.33 2.87 23.17
N LEU A 217 -11.18 3.47 24.00
CA LEU A 217 -11.27 3.14 25.43
C LEU A 217 -11.74 1.70 25.65
N VAL A 218 -12.80 1.27 24.95
CA VAL A 218 -13.32 -0.09 25.04
C VAL A 218 -12.26 -1.10 24.60
N MET A 219 -11.58 -0.89 23.47
CA MET A 219 -10.46 -1.74 23.04
C MET A 219 -9.35 -1.80 24.08
N THR A 220 -8.99 -0.67 24.69
CA THR A 220 -7.96 -0.63 25.74
C THR A 220 -8.37 -1.44 26.97
N ILE A 221 -9.62 -1.33 27.42
CA ILE A 221 -10.16 -2.11 28.53
C ILE A 221 -10.14 -3.61 28.21
N LEU A 222 -10.60 -4.00 27.01
CA LEU A 222 -10.56 -5.40 26.57
C LEU A 222 -9.13 -5.93 26.51
N MET A 223 -8.16 -5.12 26.06
CA MET A 223 -6.76 -5.50 26.05
C MET A 223 -6.23 -5.80 27.47
N TYR A 224 -6.56 -4.97 28.46
CA TYR A 224 -6.18 -5.23 29.85
C TYR A 224 -6.82 -6.51 30.40
N ILE A 225 -8.10 -6.76 30.10
CA ILE A 225 -8.82 -7.94 30.60
C ILE A 225 -8.27 -9.24 30.01
N PHE A 226 -7.99 -9.27 28.70
CA PHE A 226 -7.67 -10.51 27.99
C PHE A 226 -6.17 -10.78 27.83
N PHE A 227 -5.33 -9.75 27.76
CA PHE A 227 -3.91 -9.88 27.38
C PHE A 227 -2.92 -9.41 28.46
N ALA A 228 -3.38 -8.78 29.54
CA ALA A 228 -2.50 -8.14 30.54
C ALA A 228 -2.49 -8.84 31.91
N ASN A 229 -2.63 -10.17 31.94
CA ASN A 229 -2.53 -10.96 33.18
C ASN A 229 -1.16 -10.85 33.86
N SER A 230 -1.08 -11.23 35.14
CA SER A 230 0.18 -11.24 35.90
C SER A 230 1.23 -12.12 35.20
N GLY A 231 2.37 -11.53 34.83
CA GLY A 231 3.44 -12.19 34.07
C GLY A 231 3.59 -11.65 32.63
N CYS A 232 2.56 -11.00 32.08
CA CYS A 232 2.55 -10.45 30.72
C CYS A 232 3.08 -9.00 30.68
N SER A 233 4.33 -8.78 31.11
CA SER A 233 4.92 -7.44 31.28
C SER A 233 5.00 -6.64 29.98
N MET A 234 5.30 -7.30 28.85
CA MET A 234 5.35 -6.65 27.53
C MET A 234 3.99 -6.07 27.15
N ASN A 235 2.91 -6.85 27.27
CA ASN A 235 1.55 -6.40 26.96
C ASN A 235 1.12 -5.28 27.91
N GLN A 236 1.37 -5.43 29.21
CA GLN A 236 1.07 -4.40 30.20
C GLN A 236 1.76 -3.07 29.84
N ALA A 237 3.05 -3.10 29.50
CA ALA A 237 3.79 -1.90 29.11
C ALA A 237 3.25 -1.28 27.82
N ALA A 238 3.04 -2.10 26.78
CA ALA A 238 2.54 -1.64 25.48
C ALA A 238 1.16 -0.96 25.59
N ILE A 239 0.23 -1.59 26.31
CA ILE A 239 -1.13 -1.05 26.53
C ILE A 239 -1.07 0.24 27.36
N THR A 240 -0.26 0.26 28.42
CA THR A 240 -0.14 1.43 29.31
C THR A 240 0.47 2.63 28.59
N ILE A 241 1.55 2.42 27.82
CA ILE A 241 2.17 3.48 27.02
C ILE A 241 1.17 4.00 25.98
N ASN A 242 0.45 3.12 25.28
CA ASN A 242 -0.58 3.53 24.32
C ASN A 242 -1.66 4.40 24.98
N LEU A 243 -2.16 4.02 26.17
CA LEU A 243 -3.15 4.80 26.92
C LEU A 243 -2.61 6.17 27.33
N VAL A 244 -1.38 6.25 27.85
CA VAL A 244 -0.75 7.51 28.25
C VAL A 244 -0.60 8.45 27.05
N VAL A 245 -0.07 7.96 25.93
CA VAL A 245 0.16 8.77 24.74
C VAL A 245 -1.15 9.20 24.09
N PHE A 246 -2.17 8.33 24.09
CA PHE A 246 -3.54 8.68 23.72
C PHE A 246 -4.03 9.90 24.52
N LEU A 247 -3.95 9.88 25.85
CA LEU A 247 -4.39 11.00 26.69
C LEU A 247 -3.62 12.29 26.42
N ILE A 248 -2.30 12.19 26.22
CA ILE A 248 -1.44 13.35 25.90
C ILE A 248 -1.89 13.99 24.58
N ILE A 249 -2.07 13.19 23.52
CA ILE A 249 -2.45 13.71 22.20
C ILE A 249 -3.82 14.36 22.23
N SER A 250 -4.77 13.74 22.93
CA SER A 250 -6.11 14.33 23.10
C SER A 250 -6.03 15.66 23.84
N PHE A 251 -5.21 15.78 24.88
CA PHE A 251 -5.00 17.05 25.59
C PHE A 251 -4.35 18.12 24.69
N VAL A 252 -3.26 17.77 24.01
CA VAL A 252 -2.53 18.71 23.12
C VAL A 252 -3.42 19.20 21.97
N SER A 253 -4.28 18.34 21.42
CA SER A 253 -5.20 18.70 20.32
C SER A 253 -6.26 19.76 20.68
N VAL A 254 -6.51 19.96 21.99
CA VAL A 254 -7.50 20.93 22.50
C VAL A 254 -6.84 22.22 22.97
N GLN A 255 -5.50 22.26 23.05
CA GLN A 255 -4.80 23.40 23.58
C GLN A 255 -4.94 24.63 22.66
N PRO A 256 -5.33 25.82 23.19
CA PRO A 256 -5.55 27.01 22.37
C PRO A 256 -4.36 27.40 21.50
N ALA A 257 -3.13 27.29 22.03
CA ALA A 257 -1.91 27.59 21.28
C ALA A 257 -1.75 26.74 20.00
N VAL A 258 -2.20 25.48 20.03
CA VAL A 258 -2.17 24.59 18.85
C VAL A 258 -3.26 24.99 17.86
N GLN A 259 -4.48 25.28 18.34
CA GLN A 259 -5.61 25.66 17.49
C GLN A 259 -5.42 27.03 16.81
N GLU A 260 -4.74 27.97 17.47
CA GLU A 260 -4.37 29.27 16.89
C GLU A 260 -3.35 29.11 15.75
N SER A 261 -2.40 28.18 15.89
CA SER A 261 -1.39 27.90 14.86
C SER A 261 -1.92 27.04 13.71
N ASN A 262 -2.95 26.22 13.96
CA ASN A 262 -3.54 25.32 12.97
C ASN A 262 -5.05 25.16 13.25
N SER A 263 -5.87 25.97 12.57
CA SER A 263 -7.33 25.94 12.71
C SER A 263 -7.98 24.63 12.25
N ARG A 264 -7.25 23.80 11.48
CA ARG A 264 -7.68 22.47 11.04
C ARG A 264 -7.30 21.36 12.01
N ALA A 265 -6.41 21.63 12.98
CA ALA A 265 -6.05 20.68 14.03
C ALA A 265 -7.23 20.51 15.00
N GLY A 266 -8.06 19.50 14.75
CA GLY A 266 -9.26 19.22 15.52
C GLY A 266 -9.20 17.89 16.29
N LEU A 267 -10.09 17.76 17.28
CA LEU A 267 -10.33 16.50 18.02
C LEU A 267 -10.62 15.30 17.12
N ALA A 268 -11.14 15.53 15.91
CA ALA A 268 -11.46 14.47 14.97
C ALA A 268 -10.24 13.73 14.44
N GLN A 269 -9.20 14.47 14.08
CA GLN A 269 -7.94 13.90 13.60
C GLN A 269 -7.24 13.15 14.74
N ALA A 270 -7.25 13.70 15.96
CA ALA A 270 -6.70 13.04 17.15
C ALA A 270 -7.46 11.74 17.48
N ALA A 271 -8.80 11.74 17.44
CA ALA A 271 -9.61 10.55 17.66
C ALA A 271 -9.29 9.42 16.65
N MET A 272 -9.01 9.79 15.40
CA MET A 272 -8.67 8.83 14.36
C MET A 272 -7.29 8.19 14.53
N VAL A 273 -6.28 9.00 14.86
CA VAL A 273 -4.93 8.50 15.16
C VAL A 273 -4.95 7.60 16.39
N THR A 274 -5.70 7.98 17.42
CA THR A 274 -5.78 7.22 18.68
C THR A 274 -6.49 5.88 18.51
N VAL A 275 -7.60 5.81 17.77
CA VAL A 275 -8.26 4.52 17.49
C VAL A 275 -7.40 3.60 16.64
N TYR A 276 -6.64 4.16 15.70
CA TYR A 276 -5.72 3.39 14.86
C TYR A 276 -4.54 2.83 15.67
N CYS A 277 -3.87 3.65 16.48
CA CYS A 277 -2.76 3.19 17.32
C CYS A 277 -3.21 2.19 18.39
N THR A 278 -4.43 2.36 18.92
CA THR A 278 -5.04 1.38 19.82
C THR A 278 -5.31 0.06 19.10
N TYR A 279 -5.79 0.10 17.86
CA TYR A 279 -5.93 -1.09 17.01
C TYR A 279 -4.59 -1.76 16.74
N LEU A 280 -3.52 -1.00 16.45
CA LEU A 280 -2.18 -1.57 16.25
C LEU A 280 -1.65 -2.24 17.51
N THR A 281 -1.89 -1.63 18.68
CA THR A 281 -1.52 -2.21 19.98
C THR A 281 -2.29 -3.51 20.23
N MET A 282 -3.60 -3.54 19.92
CA MET A 282 -4.42 -4.76 19.99
C MET A 282 -3.93 -5.85 19.02
N SER A 283 -3.57 -5.44 17.80
CA SER A 283 -2.98 -6.33 16.82
C SER A 283 -1.61 -6.85 17.26
N ALA A 284 -0.83 -6.06 17.99
CA ALA A 284 0.49 -6.47 18.50
C ALA A 284 0.36 -7.52 19.62
N VAL A 285 -0.48 -7.26 20.63
CA VAL A 285 -0.67 -8.20 21.75
C VAL A 285 -1.37 -9.50 21.29
N SER A 286 -2.23 -9.43 20.27
CA SER A 286 -2.82 -10.64 19.67
C SER A 286 -1.84 -11.43 18.79
N MET A 287 -0.68 -10.87 18.44
CA MET A 287 0.39 -11.54 17.70
C MET A 287 1.48 -12.12 18.59
N GLU A 288 1.44 -11.87 19.90
CA GLU A 288 2.39 -12.46 20.84
C GLU A 288 2.25 -14.00 20.84
N PRO A 289 3.36 -14.75 20.78
CA PRO A 289 3.33 -16.20 20.91
C PRO A 289 2.79 -16.63 22.30
N ASP A 290 2.16 -17.80 22.41
CA ASP A 290 1.51 -18.25 23.65
C ASP A 290 2.47 -18.99 24.60
N ASP A 291 3.72 -18.53 24.74
CA ASP A 291 4.71 -19.12 25.65
C ASP A 291 4.37 -18.81 27.13
N ASN A 292 3.99 -17.56 27.41
CA ASN A 292 3.60 -17.08 28.74
C ASN A 292 2.09 -17.15 29.01
N HIS A 293 1.33 -17.86 28.16
CA HIS A 293 -0.14 -17.96 28.24
C HIS A 293 -0.89 -16.60 28.19
N CYS A 294 -0.22 -15.57 27.66
CA CYS A 294 -0.73 -14.20 27.59
C CYS A 294 -1.77 -14.00 26.47
N ASN A 295 -1.88 -14.93 25.52
CA ASN A 295 -2.71 -14.75 24.32
C ASN A 295 -3.81 -15.82 24.21
N PRO A 296 -5.02 -15.57 24.74
CA PRO A 296 -6.12 -16.55 24.70
C PRO A 296 -6.59 -16.88 23.28
N LEU A 297 -6.31 -16.02 22.29
CA LEU A 297 -6.74 -16.23 20.90
C LEU A 297 -5.99 -17.36 20.18
N ILE A 298 -4.89 -17.85 20.75
CA ILE A 298 -4.13 -18.98 20.18
C ILE A 298 -4.80 -20.32 20.49
N ARG A 299 -5.62 -20.37 21.56
CA ARG A 299 -6.18 -21.60 22.12
C ARG A 299 -7.55 -22.00 21.53
N SER A 300 -8.16 -21.17 20.67
CA SER A 300 -9.42 -21.48 19.99
C SER A 300 -9.22 -22.43 18.80
N ARG A 301 -9.78 -23.64 18.90
CA ARG A 301 -9.41 -24.83 18.09
C ARG A 301 -10.29 -25.11 16.85
N GLY A 302 -11.29 -24.28 16.56
CA GLY A 302 -12.28 -24.55 15.51
C GLY A 302 -11.98 -23.88 14.17
N THR A 303 -11.70 -24.68 13.13
CA THR A 303 -11.49 -24.27 11.71
C THR A 303 -10.09 -23.71 11.41
N ARG A 304 -9.08 -24.58 11.24
CA ARG A 304 -7.67 -24.15 11.09
C ARG A 304 -7.19 -24.02 9.64
N THR A 305 -7.63 -24.84 8.69
CA THR A 305 -7.08 -24.83 7.32
C THR A 305 -7.78 -23.84 6.39
N ALA A 306 -9.12 -23.85 6.32
CA ALA A 306 -9.86 -22.94 5.45
C ALA A 306 -9.66 -21.46 5.83
N THR A 307 -9.58 -21.15 7.12
CA THR A 307 -9.32 -19.80 7.63
C THR A 307 -7.88 -19.35 7.38
N VAL A 308 -6.90 -20.26 7.44
CA VAL A 308 -5.50 -19.96 7.10
C VAL A 308 -5.35 -19.69 5.61
N VAL A 309 -5.97 -20.49 4.74
CA VAL A 309 -5.94 -20.28 3.28
C VAL A 309 -6.64 -18.97 2.91
N LEU A 310 -7.86 -18.75 3.44
CA LEU A 310 -8.59 -17.52 3.19
C LEU A 310 -7.84 -16.29 3.72
N GLY A 311 -7.28 -16.39 4.93
CA GLY A 311 -6.47 -15.34 5.54
C GLY A 311 -5.21 -15.02 4.73
N ALA A 312 -4.52 -16.03 4.19
CA ALA A 312 -3.34 -15.85 3.34
C ALA A 312 -3.69 -15.12 2.03
N ILE A 313 -4.76 -15.54 1.34
CA ILE A 313 -5.21 -14.90 0.09
C ILE A 313 -5.60 -13.44 0.34
N VAL A 314 -6.41 -13.19 1.38
CA VAL A 314 -6.80 -11.83 1.75
C VAL A 314 -5.57 -10.99 2.07
N THR A 315 -4.61 -11.53 2.83
CA THR A 315 -3.37 -10.81 3.17
C THR A 315 -2.57 -10.42 1.92
N MET A 316 -2.40 -11.35 0.96
CA MET A 316 -1.68 -11.05 -0.29
C MET A 316 -2.40 -9.99 -1.14
N LEU A 317 -3.72 -10.06 -1.24
CA LEU A 317 -4.53 -9.05 -1.92
C LEU A 317 -4.42 -7.68 -1.25
N THR A 318 -4.49 -7.64 0.09
CA THR A 318 -4.29 -6.42 0.87
C THR A 318 -2.90 -5.85 0.65
N ILE A 319 -1.84 -6.67 0.62
CA ILE A 319 -0.47 -6.21 0.35
C ILE A 319 -0.37 -5.63 -1.07
N ALA A 320 -0.92 -6.29 -2.09
CA ALA A 320 -0.91 -5.78 -3.46
C ALA A 320 -1.65 -4.43 -3.58
N TYR A 321 -2.83 -4.31 -2.97
CA TYR A 321 -3.60 -3.07 -2.95
C TYR A 321 -2.86 -1.94 -2.23
N THR A 322 -2.39 -2.20 -1.00
CA THR A 322 -1.68 -1.20 -0.19
C THR A 322 -0.36 -0.77 -0.84
N THR A 323 0.39 -1.69 -1.45
CA THR A 323 1.60 -1.38 -2.21
C THR A 323 1.31 -0.49 -3.41
N THR A 324 0.28 -0.83 -4.20
CA THR A 324 -0.10 -0.03 -5.37
C THR A 324 -0.49 1.38 -4.95
N ARG A 325 -1.28 1.50 -3.88
CA ARG A 325 -1.68 2.80 -3.35
C ARG A 325 -0.47 3.59 -2.83
N ALA A 326 0.39 2.95 -2.03
CA ALA A 326 1.63 3.52 -1.51
C ALA A 326 2.53 4.07 -2.62
N ALA A 327 2.67 3.30 -3.69
CA ALA A 327 3.52 3.63 -4.82
C ALA A 327 2.98 4.81 -5.66
N THR A 328 1.69 5.13 -5.52
CA THR A 328 1.03 6.23 -6.24
C THR A 328 0.86 7.51 -5.42
N GLN A 329 0.70 7.39 -4.10
CA GLN A 329 0.60 8.53 -3.20
C GLN A 329 2.01 9.01 -2.88
N GLY A 330 2.49 10.04 -3.61
CA GLY A 330 3.87 10.55 -3.63
C GLY A 330 4.42 11.16 -2.32
N ILE A 331 3.91 10.74 -1.16
CA ILE A 331 4.13 11.37 0.14
C ILE A 331 5.51 11.03 0.73
N ALA A 332 6.14 9.92 0.33
CA ALA A 332 7.25 9.37 1.11
C ALA A 332 8.60 10.11 1.00
N LEU A 333 8.85 10.98 0.01
CA LEU A 333 10.20 11.55 -0.21
C LEU A 333 10.25 12.95 -0.84
N GLY A 334 9.26 13.80 -0.63
CA GLY A 334 9.30 15.19 -1.11
C GLY A 334 9.02 15.35 -2.61
N SER A 335 8.44 14.32 -3.24
CA SER A 335 7.74 14.52 -4.51
C SER A 335 6.54 15.40 -4.20
N LYS A 336 6.45 16.59 -4.81
CA LYS A 336 5.27 17.48 -4.74
C LYS A 336 4.05 16.69 -5.22
N GLY A 337 3.37 16.02 -4.29
CA GLY A 337 2.29 15.09 -4.57
C GLY A 337 0.94 15.75 -4.31
N SER A 338 0.24 16.03 -5.41
CA SER A 338 -1.21 15.86 -5.56
C SER A 338 -2.19 16.73 -4.74
N HIS A 339 -1.78 17.90 -4.21
CA HIS A 339 -2.74 18.95 -3.81
C HIS A 339 -2.30 20.37 -4.19
N SER A 340 -1.29 20.53 -5.06
CA SER A 340 -1.04 21.83 -5.66
C SER A 340 -1.96 21.98 -6.85
N TYR A 341 -2.81 23.01 -6.81
CA TYR A 341 -3.40 23.65 -7.98
C TYR A 341 -2.42 23.59 -9.15
N ILE A 342 -2.92 23.22 -10.33
CA ILE A 342 -2.21 23.28 -11.61
C ILE A 342 -1.50 24.63 -11.64
N GLN A 343 -0.19 24.63 -11.47
CA GLN A 343 0.61 25.82 -11.62
C GLN A 343 0.66 26.05 -13.13
N LEU A 344 -0.13 27.00 -13.62
CA LEU A 344 0.00 27.53 -14.97
C LEU A 344 1.48 27.89 -15.17
N ASP A 345 2.10 27.21 -16.13
CA ASP A 345 3.45 27.54 -16.57
C ASP A 345 3.42 29.01 -17.01
N THR A 346 4.23 29.84 -16.37
CA THR A 346 4.25 31.29 -16.58
C THR A 346 5.51 31.74 -17.29
N ASP A 347 6.23 30.84 -17.96
CA ASP A 347 7.36 31.19 -18.80
C ASP A 347 7.12 30.79 -20.27
N ASP A 348 7.29 31.81 -21.10
CA ASP A 348 7.45 31.81 -22.56
C ASP A 348 6.23 31.42 -23.42
N ASN A 349 5.31 32.37 -23.56
CA ASN A 349 4.55 32.56 -24.80
C ASN A 349 5.49 32.95 -25.96
N GLU A 350 6.40 32.06 -26.35
CA GLU A 350 6.96 32.10 -27.71
C GLU A 350 5.96 31.44 -28.64
N HIS A 351 5.04 32.25 -29.18
CA HIS A 351 4.23 31.84 -30.32
C HIS A 351 5.16 31.50 -31.50
N GLY A 352 5.45 30.21 -31.67
CA GLY A 352 6.03 29.71 -32.91
C GLY A 352 5.10 30.05 -34.08
N LEU A 353 5.66 30.65 -35.12
CA LEU A 353 4.92 31.04 -36.33
C LEU A 353 4.16 29.83 -36.88
N VAL A 354 2.83 29.90 -36.87
CA VAL A 354 1.94 28.91 -37.46
C VAL A 354 2.06 29.03 -38.99
N THR A 355 2.89 28.17 -39.59
CA THR A 355 3.15 28.18 -41.06
C THR A 355 2.18 27.30 -41.85
N GLN A 356 1.15 26.74 -41.22
CA GLN A 356 0.12 25.96 -41.92
C GLN A 356 -1.28 26.39 -41.48
N GLN A 357 -2.12 26.66 -42.47
CA GLN A 357 -3.50 27.13 -42.32
C GLN A 357 -4.41 25.96 -41.89
N PRO A 358 -5.02 26.00 -40.68
CA PRO A 358 -6.00 25.01 -40.27
C PRO A 358 -7.38 25.30 -40.90
N ASN A 359 -8.19 24.26 -41.08
CA ASN A 359 -9.49 24.36 -41.75
C ASN A 359 -10.52 25.19 -40.97
N ALA A 360 -11.29 26.01 -41.70
CA ALA A 360 -12.25 27.04 -41.24
C ALA A 360 -13.32 26.60 -40.22
N ARG A 361 -13.55 25.29 -40.03
CA ARG A 361 -14.52 24.76 -39.07
C ARG A 361 -14.02 24.81 -37.62
N ARG A 362 -12.70 24.64 -37.42
CA ARG A 362 -12.06 24.63 -36.09
C ARG A 362 -12.00 26.03 -35.48
N GLU A 363 -11.75 27.03 -36.32
CA GLU A 363 -11.71 28.44 -35.93
C GLU A 363 -13.08 28.95 -35.46
N MET A 364 -14.16 28.64 -36.20
CA MET A 364 -15.53 29.00 -35.77
C MET A 364 -15.94 28.37 -34.43
N ARG A 365 -15.50 27.14 -34.13
CA ARG A 365 -15.80 26.46 -32.85
C ARG A 365 -14.98 27.04 -31.70
N ALA A 366 -13.70 27.33 -31.93
CA ALA A 366 -12.83 27.95 -30.93
C ALA A 366 -13.29 29.37 -30.58
N GLU A 367 -13.72 30.15 -31.57
CA GLU A 367 -14.30 31.49 -31.37
C GLU A 367 -15.60 31.40 -30.53
N ALA A 368 -16.48 30.45 -30.83
CA ALA A 368 -17.72 30.25 -30.10
C ALA A 368 -17.50 29.82 -28.64
N LEU A 369 -16.48 28.98 -28.38
CA LEU A 369 -16.10 28.58 -27.03
C LEU A 369 -15.46 29.75 -26.25
N ARG A 370 -14.62 30.57 -26.89
CA ARG A 370 -14.08 31.79 -26.27
C ARG A 370 -15.19 32.78 -25.91
N ALA A 371 -16.15 33.00 -26.81
CA ALA A 371 -17.30 33.85 -26.53
C ALA A 371 -18.20 33.29 -25.42
N ALA A 372 -18.35 31.97 -25.32
CA ALA A 372 -19.09 31.31 -24.25
C ALA A 372 -18.40 31.43 -22.87
N VAL A 373 -17.06 31.41 -22.85
CA VAL A 373 -16.26 31.66 -21.63
C VAL A 373 -16.30 33.12 -21.23
N GLU A 374 -16.18 34.05 -22.19
CA GLU A 374 -16.24 35.50 -21.94
C GLU A 374 -17.63 35.95 -21.45
N SER A 375 -18.69 35.31 -21.94
CA SER A 375 -20.06 35.49 -21.43
C SER A 375 -20.33 34.78 -20.09
N GLY A 376 -19.33 34.09 -19.52
CA GLY A 376 -19.42 33.41 -18.23
C GLY A 376 -20.30 32.15 -18.23
N SER A 377 -20.73 31.70 -19.41
CA SER A 377 -21.59 30.51 -19.55
C SER A 377 -20.82 29.19 -19.42
N LEU A 378 -19.51 29.23 -19.63
CA LEU A 378 -18.60 28.09 -19.50
C LEU A 378 -17.34 28.47 -18.70
N PRO A 379 -16.77 27.54 -17.91
CA PRO A 379 -15.49 27.75 -17.24
C PRO A 379 -14.34 27.77 -18.26
N ALA A 380 -13.25 28.48 -17.93
CA ALA A 380 -12.08 28.61 -18.80
C ALA A 380 -11.43 27.28 -19.22
N SER A 381 -11.68 26.19 -18.47
CA SER A 381 -11.25 24.83 -18.81
C SER A 381 -11.92 24.24 -20.06
N ALA A 382 -13.05 24.81 -20.52
CA ALA A 382 -13.72 24.35 -21.75
C ALA A 382 -12.95 24.68 -23.04
N LEU A 383 -11.92 25.53 -22.96
CA LEU A 383 -11.05 25.84 -24.10
C LEU A 383 -10.03 24.74 -24.40
N ASP A 384 -9.65 23.94 -23.38
CA ASP A 384 -8.72 22.81 -23.54
C ASP A 384 -9.37 21.59 -24.20
N ASP A 385 -10.70 21.42 -24.07
CA ASP A 385 -11.46 20.33 -24.72
C ASP A 385 -11.64 20.53 -26.24
N SER A 386 -11.24 21.70 -26.79
CA SER A 386 -11.51 22.05 -28.19
C SER A 386 -10.55 21.45 -29.22
N ASP A 387 -9.47 20.81 -28.76
CA ASP A 387 -8.44 20.20 -29.61
C ASP A 387 -8.63 18.69 -29.86
N ASP A 388 -9.63 18.06 -29.23
CA ASP A 388 -9.64 16.61 -29.00
C ASP A 388 -10.86 15.83 -29.58
N GLU A 389 -11.38 16.18 -30.76
CA GLU A 389 -12.49 15.39 -31.38
C GLU A 389 -12.23 14.78 -32.76
N ASP A 390 -10.99 14.81 -33.28
CA ASP A 390 -10.66 14.18 -34.56
C ASP A 390 -9.78 12.90 -34.45
N GLU A 391 -9.86 12.14 -33.35
CA GLU A 391 -9.28 10.80 -33.30
C GLU A 391 -10.18 9.81 -32.56
N TYR A 392 -11.03 9.12 -33.35
CA TYR A 392 -11.72 7.91 -32.91
C TYR A 392 -10.68 6.86 -32.47
N ASP A 393 -10.82 6.37 -31.23
CA ASP A 393 -10.27 5.11 -30.72
C ASP A 393 -8.79 5.05 -30.30
N THR A 394 -8.26 6.10 -29.66
CA THR A 394 -7.09 5.95 -28.78
C THR A 394 -7.45 6.24 -27.32
N ALA A 395 -7.13 5.28 -26.45
CA ALA A 395 -7.39 5.38 -25.03
C ALA A 395 -6.78 6.67 -24.45
N LYS A 396 -7.61 7.45 -23.75
CA LYS A 396 -7.28 8.70 -23.07
C LYS A 396 -5.97 8.56 -22.28
N ASP A 397 -4.86 9.10 -22.81
CA ASP A 397 -3.54 9.12 -22.16
C ASP A 397 -3.58 10.13 -21.01
N ASP A 398 -3.63 9.62 -19.78
CA ASP A 398 -3.74 10.39 -18.53
C ASP A 398 -2.41 11.01 -18.08
N GLU A 399 -1.30 10.77 -18.80
CA GLU A 399 0.05 11.25 -18.46
C GLU A 399 0.66 12.21 -19.50
N ARG A 400 -0.13 12.74 -20.44
CA ARG A 400 0.35 13.55 -21.59
C ARG A 400 1.13 14.82 -21.20
N GLY A 401 0.84 15.41 -20.03
CA GLY A 401 1.50 16.62 -19.50
C GLY A 401 2.64 16.36 -18.52
N SER A 402 2.48 15.41 -17.60
CA SER A 402 3.51 14.98 -16.63
C SER A 402 3.17 13.59 -16.09
N THR A 403 4.16 12.91 -15.50
CA THR A 403 3.92 11.59 -14.86
C THR A 403 3.00 11.73 -13.64
N GLN A 404 1.96 10.89 -13.53
CA GLN A 404 1.00 10.92 -12.42
C GLN A 404 1.63 10.51 -11.07
N TYR A 405 2.76 9.80 -11.11
CA TYR A 405 3.52 9.36 -9.96
C TYR A 405 5.00 9.21 -10.33
N ASN A 406 5.89 9.25 -9.34
CA ASN A 406 7.32 9.04 -9.59
C ASN A 406 7.59 7.55 -9.85
N TYR A 407 7.95 7.22 -11.10
CA TYR A 407 8.17 5.83 -11.53
C TYR A 407 9.30 5.12 -10.77
N SER A 408 10.38 5.83 -10.41
CA SER A 408 11.49 5.25 -9.66
C SER A 408 11.05 4.89 -8.23
N LEU A 409 10.39 5.83 -7.56
CA LEU A 409 9.85 5.64 -6.21
C LEU A 409 8.79 4.54 -6.18
N PHE A 410 7.95 4.45 -7.22
CA PHE A 410 7.00 3.36 -7.39
C PHE A 410 7.69 2.00 -7.31
N HIS A 411 8.76 1.81 -8.07
CA HIS A 411 9.50 0.55 -8.05
C HIS A 411 10.27 0.29 -6.76
N ILE A 412 10.78 1.33 -6.11
CA ILE A 412 11.38 1.19 -4.77
C ILE A 412 10.34 0.66 -3.77
N ILE A 413 9.12 1.21 -3.78
CA ILE A 413 8.03 0.74 -2.90
C ILE A 413 7.64 -0.71 -3.22
N PHE A 414 7.61 -1.10 -4.48
CA PHE A 414 7.38 -2.50 -4.87
C PHE A 414 8.52 -3.43 -4.41
N PHE A 415 9.79 -3.01 -4.49
CA PHE A 415 10.91 -3.76 -3.92
C PHE A 415 10.78 -3.94 -2.40
N LEU A 416 10.40 -2.88 -1.68
CA LEU A 416 10.15 -2.96 -0.24
C LEU A 416 9.01 -3.94 0.06
N ALA A 417 7.93 -3.92 -0.74
CA ALA A 417 6.82 -4.86 -0.62
C ALA A 417 7.24 -6.32 -0.84
N THR A 418 8.11 -6.62 -1.82
CA THR A 418 8.58 -7.99 -2.03
C THR A 418 9.41 -8.52 -0.87
N THR A 419 10.26 -7.67 -0.28
CA THR A 419 11.02 -8.04 0.93
C THR A 419 10.11 -8.24 2.15
N TRP A 420 9.03 -7.46 2.26
CA TRP A 420 7.99 -7.68 3.26
C TRP A 420 7.26 -9.01 3.06
N VAL A 421 6.84 -9.34 1.83
CA VAL A 421 6.20 -10.64 1.52
C VAL A 421 7.12 -11.81 1.89
N ALA A 422 8.41 -11.73 1.53
CA ALA A 422 9.39 -12.75 1.88
C ALA A 422 9.48 -12.93 3.40
N THR A 423 9.66 -11.83 4.13
CA THR A 423 9.79 -11.83 5.59
C THR A 423 8.52 -12.39 6.23
N LEU A 424 7.34 -11.88 5.85
CA LEU A 424 6.04 -12.30 6.39
C LEU A 424 5.80 -13.81 6.26
N LEU A 425 6.09 -14.38 5.09
CA LEU A 425 5.91 -15.80 4.80
C LEU A 425 6.86 -16.69 5.60
N VAL A 426 8.05 -16.18 5.89
CA VAL A 426 9.14 -16.92 6.52
C VAL A 426 9.19 -16.73 8.04
N GLN A 427 8.57 -15.67 8.57
CA GLN A 427 8.60 -15.27 9.98
C GLN A 427 8.05 -16.31 10.97
N GLY A 428 7.32 -17.33 10.51
CA GLY A 428 6.81 -18.45 11.32
C GLY A 428 7.60 -19.76 11.20
N LEU A 429 8.63 -19.81 10.34
CA LEU A 429 9.51 -20.96 10.18
C LEU A 429 10.69 -20.80 11.13
N THR A 430 10.55 -21.28 12.37
CA THR A 430 11.75 -21.65 13.13
C THR A 430 12.40 -22.85 12.44
N LEU A 431 13.72 -22.99 12.51
CA LEU A 431 14.47 -24.16 11.98
C LEU A 431 14.00 -25.52 12.57
N GLU A 432 12.98 -25.52 13.45
CA GLU A 432 12.56 -26.65 14.27
C GLU A 432 11.11 -27.12 14.06
N THR A 433 10.24 -26.40 13.35
CA THR A 433 8.80 -26.76 13.30
C THR A 433 8.32 -27.29 11.95
N THR A 434 8.15 -28.62 11.87
CA THR A 434 7.47 -29.35 10.78
C THR A 434 5.96 -29.41 11.02
N THR A 435 5.22 -28.34 10.73
CA THR A 435 3.74 -28.38 10.75
C THR A 435 3.17 -27.92 9.42
N ASP A 436 2.14 -28.62 8.93
CA ASP A 436 1.57 -28.48 7.57
C ASP A 436 1.05 -27.09 7.20
N PHE A 437 0.83 -26.18 8.16
CA PHE A 437 0.55 -24.76 7.88
C PHE A 437 1.02 -23.88 9.05
N ALA A 438 1.99 -23.00 8.82
CA ALA A 438 2.43 -22.02 9.81
C ALA A 438 1.43 -20.84 9.88
N PRO A 439 0.92 -20.47 11.07
CA PRO A 439 0.10 -19.27 11.21
C PRO A 439 0.97 -18.03 10.93
N VAL A 440 0.61 -17.27 9.91
CA VAL A 440 1.33 -16.07 9.49
C VAL A 440 1.27 -14.99 10.59
N GLY A 441 2.41 -14.44 10.97
CA GLY A 441 2.51 -13.21 11.78
C GLY A 441 2.38 -13.34 13.31
N ARG A 442 2.43 -14.54 13.91
CA ARG A 442 2.35 -14.74 15.37
C ARG A 442 3.75 -14.87 16.01
N THR A 443 4.47 -13.76 16.15
CA THR A 443 5.83 -13.74 16.73
C THR A 443 6.06 -12.48 17.56
N TYR A 444 6.97 -12.55 18.55
CA TYR A 444 7.42 -11.36 19.29
C TYR A 444 7.91 -10.25 18.35
N TRP A 445 8.59 -10.62 17.27
CA TRP A 445 9.03 -9.66 16.26
C TRP A 445 7.85 -8.90 15.63
N ALA A 446 6.81 -9.62 15.17
CA ALA A 446 5.61 -8.98 14.60
C ALA A 446 4.92 -8.06 15.61
N SER A 447 4.86 -8.48 16.88
CA SER A 447 4.32 -7.69 17.97
C SER A 447 5.12 -6.40 18.17
N TRP A 448 6.44 -6.48 18.31
CA TRP A 448 7.32 -5.32 18.53
C TRP A 448 7.31 -4.33 17.37
N VAL A 449 7.30 -4.83 16.12
CA VAL A 449 7.15 -3.98 14.94
C VAL A 449 5.88 -3.13 15.02
N LYS A 450 4.75 -3.72 15.43
CA LYS A 450 3.47 -3.01 15.56
C LYS A 450 3.45 -2.04 16.75
N ILE A 451 4.09 -2.39 17.87
CA ILE A 451 4.26 -1.50 19.03
C ILE A 451 5.10 -0.28 18.65
N VAL A 452 6.27 -0.48 18.06
CA VAL A 452 7.14 0.62 17.65
C VAL A 452 6.46 1.47 16.57
N SER A 453 5.74 0.83 15.66
CA SER A 453 4.95 1.53 14.65
C SER A 453 3.89 2.44 15.28
N SER A 454 3.13 1.98 16.29
CA SER A 454 2.17 2.86 16.97
C SER A 454 2.85 4.04 17.67
N TRP A 455 4.03 3.83 18.27
CA TRP A 455 4.80 4.91 18.90
C TRP A 455 5.31 5.93 17.89
N VAL A 456 5.83 5.47 16.75
CA VAL A 456 6.27 6.35 15.66
C VAL A 456 5.09 7.13 15.08
N CYS A 457 3.93 6.48 14.88
CA CYS A 457 2.71 7.15 14.44
C CYS A 457 2.31 8.29 15.39
N TYR A 458 2.29 8.00 16.70
CA TYR A 458 1.99 9.01 17.69
C TYR A 458 3.03 10.14 17.73
N ALA A 459 4.32 9.81 17.60
CA ALA A 459 5.39 10.80 17.60
C ALA A 459 5.28 11.74 16.38
N ILE A 460 5.04 11.19 15.20
CA ILE A 460 4.85 11.98 13.97
C ILE A 460 3.62 12.89 14.11
N TYR A 461 2.48 12.35 14.57
CA TYR A 461 1.26 13.16 14.74
C TYR A 461 1.41 14.24 15.82
N LEU A 462 2.04 13.92 16.96
CA LEU A 462 2.31 14.90 17.99
C LEU A 462 3.24 16.00 17.46
N TRP A 463 4.23 15.64 16.65
CA TRP A 463 5.12 16.59 16.00
C TRP A 463 4.38 17.50 15.01
N THR A 464 3.41 16.99 14.22
CA THR A 464 2.64 17.85 13.31
C THR A 464 1.76 18.87 14.04
N LEU A 465 1.31 18.57 15.27
CA LEU A 465 0.59 19.51 16.12
C LEU A 465 1.51 20.55 16.79
N VAL A 466 2.69 20.12 17.24
CA VAL A 466 3.58 20.94 18.08
C VAL A 466 4.59 21.76 17.26
N ALA A 467 5.03 21.26 16.10
CA ALA A 467 6.04 21.93 15.28
C ALA A 467 5.66 23.35 14.82
N PRO A 468 4.40 23.64 14.41
CA PRO A 468 3.98 24.99 14.07
C PRO A 468 4.03 25.96 15.25
N VAL A 469 3.78 25.47 16.47
CA VAL A 469 3.79 26.28 17.70
C VAL A 469 5.23 26.61 18.13
N ILE A 470 6.15 25.64 18.03
CA ILE A 470 7.54 25.81 18.47
C ILE A 470 8.39 26.55 17.42
N MET A 471 8.10 26.37 16.13
CA MET A 471 8.85 26.99 15.03
C MET A 471 7.94 27.83 14.13
N PRO A 472 7.31 28.90 14.64
CA PRO A 472 6.40 29.73 13.86
C PRO A 472 7.06 30.32 12.61
N ASP A 473 8.35 30.69 12.67
CA ASP A 473 9.09 31.27 11.53
C ASP A 473 9.24 30.32 10.31
N ARG A 474 9.09 29.01 10.52
CA ARG A 474 9.20 27.99 9.46
C ARG A 474 7.85 27.61 8.86
N PHE A 475 6.77 27.76 9.62
CA PHE A 475 5.43 27.30 9.27
C PHE A 475 4.39 28.42 9.15
N GLY A 476 4.76 29.65 9.53
CA GLY A 476 3.96 30.85 9.34
C GLY A 476 3.95 31.26 7.88
N VAL A 477 2.76 31.26 7.27
CA VAL A 477 2.48 32.08 6.10
C VAL A 477 2.35 33.51 6.61
N TYR A 478 3.29 34.37 6.23
CA TYR A 478 3.15 35.82 6.44
C TYR A 478 1.98 36.39 5.64
#